data_AF-A0A8K0NXU2-F1
#
_entry.id   AF-A0A8K0NXU2-F1
#
_cell.length_a   1.000
_cell.length_b   1.000
_cell.length_c   1.000
_cell.angle_alpha   90.00
_cell.angle_beta   90.00
_cell.angle_gamma   90.00
#
_symmetry.space_group_name_H-M   'P 1'
#
loop_
_entity.id
_entity.type
_entity.pdbx_description
1 polymer ?
#
loop_
_entity_poly.entity_id
_entity_poly.type
_entity_poly.pdbx_seq_one_letter_code
_entity_poly.pdbx_strand_id
1 'polypeptide(L)' 'MRDVFCHVYGQFIKKRAKKYSTETSTKIGEAYKVHFGIPVYDQDKPWALNFSCKHCKHLWKDSTEGKR' A
#
# COMPACT_ATOMS: atom_id res chain seq x y z
N MET A 1 4.16 -16.55 -9.40
CA MET A 1 4.17 -15.34 -8.54
C MET A 1 5.56 -15.14 -7.97
N ARG A 2 6.12 -13.93 -8.09
CA ARG A 2 7.42 -13.54 -7.51
C ARG A 2 7.19 -12.81 -6.18
N ASP A 3 8.28 -12.57 -5.44
CA ASP A 3 8.27 -11.62 -4.34
C ASP A 3 7.99 -10.22 -4.89
N VAL A 4 7.30 -9.38 -4.10
CA VAL A 4 6.93 -8.02 -4.50
C VAL A 4 7.33 -7.07 -3.39
N PHE A 5 7.93 -5.94 -3.74
CA PHE A 5 8.36 -4.97 -2.75
C PHE A 5 7.17 -4.16 -2.21
N CYS A 6 7.12 -3.98 -0.89
CA CYS A 6 6.16 -3.11 -0.24
C CYS A 6 6.78 -1.73 -0.07
N HIS A 7 6.32 -0.76 -0.85
CA HIS A 7 6.85 0.62 -0.85
C HIS A 7 6.50 1.42 0.42
N VAL A 8 5.55 0.95 1.21
CA VAL A 8 5.10 1.62 2.44
C VAL A 8 6.00 1.28 3.62
N TYR A 9 6.41 0.01 3.74
CA TYR A 9 7.20 -0.49 4.87
C TYR A 9 8.65 -0.81 4.49
N GLY A 10 9.00 -0.74 3.20
CA GLY A 10 10.35 -1.00 2.70
C GLY A 10 10.78 -2.47 2.75
N GLN A 11 9.86 -3.42 2.64
CA GLN A 11 10.16 -4.86 2.76
C GLN A 11 9.61 -5.70 1.60
N PHE A 12 10.27 -6.82 1.30
CA PHE A 12 9.77 -7.78 0.32
C PHE A 12 8.60 -8.61 0.89
N ILE A 13 7.48 -8.59 0.19
CA ILE A 13 6.33 -9.45 0.42
C ILE A 13 6.62 -10.80 -0.24
N LYS A 14 6.74 -11.85 0.59
CA LYS A 14 6.97 -13.22 0.15
C LYS A 14 5.95 -13.66 -0.91
N LYS A 15 6.38 -14.47 -1.88
CA LYS A 15 5.59 -15.02 -3.00
C LYS A 15 4.22 -15.54 -2.57
N ARG A 16 4.17 -16.30 -1.48
CA ARG A 16 2.96 -16.94 -0.95
C ARG A 16 2.09 -16.03 -0.08
N ALA A 17 2.60 -14.86 0.30
CA ALA A 17 1.84 -13.91 1.10
C ALA A 17 0.80 -13.17 0.23
N LYS A 18 -0.31 -12.81 0.89
CA LYS A 18 -1.37 -12.00 0.28
C LYS A 18 -0.84 -10.59 0.05
N LYS A 19 -0.99 -10.10 -1.18
CA LYS A 19 -0.54 -8.78 -1.63
C LYS A 19 -1.79 -7.93 -1.86
N TYR A 20 -1.74 -6.67 -1.48
CA TYR A 20 -2.87 -5.76 -1.63
C TYR A 20 -2.46 -4.63 -2.55
N SER A 21 -3.09 -4.56 -3.73
CA SER A 21 -2.84 -3.45 -4.65
C SER A 21 -3.38 -2.17 -4.02
N THR A 22 -2.56 -1.13 -3.99
CA THR A 22 -2.95 0.22 -3.56
C THR A 22 -3.54 1.03 -4.71
N GLU A 23 -3.39 0.56 -5.95
CA GLU A 23 -3.98 1.15 -7.15
C GLU A 23 -5.46 0.76 -7.28
N THR A 24 -5.80 -0.52 -7.11
CA THR A 24 -7.20 -0.98 -7.28
C THR A 24 -8.05 -0.80 -6.04
N SER A 25 -7.44 -0.49 -4.89
CA SER A 25 -8.16 -0.35 -3.62
C SER A 25 -8.24 1.09 -3.18
N THR A 26 -9.41 1.71 -3.36
CA THR A 26 -9.68 3.11 -3.02
C THR A 26 -9.30 3.46 -1.59
N LYS A 27 -9.70 2.62 -0.61
CA LYS A 27 -9.36 2.83 0.82
C LYS A 27 -7.85 2.86 1.08
N ILE A 28 -7.11 2.00 0.36
CA ILE A 28 -5.67 1.87 0.52
C ILE A 28 -4.96 3.05 -0.15
N GLY A 29 -5.44 3.50 -1.31
CA GLY A 29 -4.94 4.70 -1.98
C GLY A 29 -5.23 5.99 -1.20
N GLU A 30 -6.40 6.11 -0.58
CA GLU A 30 -6.75 7.22 0.31
C GLU A 30 -5.85 7.25 1.55
N ALA A 31 -5.69 6.11 2.23
CA ALA A 31 -4.82 6.03 3.40
C ALA A 31 -3.35 6.31 3.06
N TYR A 32 -2.88 5.86 1.89
CA TYR A 32 -1.57 6.22 1.37
C TYR A 32 -1.44 7.74 1.20
N LYS A 33 -2.43 8.39 0.58
CA LYS A 33 -2.43 9.85 0.39
C LYS A 33 -2.45 10.60 1.72
N VAL A 34 -3.22 10.15 2.70
CA VAL A 34 -3.24 10.75 4.05
C VAL A 34 -1.89 10.58 4.74
N HIS A 35 -1.24 9.42 4.60
CA HIS A 35 0.00 9.12 5.30
C HIS A 35 1.24 9.82 4.68
N PHE A 36 1.33 9.84 3.35
CA PHE A 36 2.49 10.39 2.63
C PHE A 36 2.26 11.80 2.06
N GLY A 37 1.02 12.31 2.08
CA GLY A 37 0.67 13.61 1.52
C GLY A 37 0.60 13.66 -0.01
N ILE A 38 0.84 12.53 -0.70
CA ILE A 38 0.89 12.44 -2.17
C ILE A 38 -0.02 11.31 -2.70
N PRO A 39 -0.66 11.46 -3.86
CA PRO A 39 -1.49 10.41 -4.43
C PRO A 39 -0.65 9.23 -4.97
N VAL A 40 -1.18 8.01 -4.86
CA VAL A 40 -0.53 6.78 -5.38
C VAL A 40 -0.23 6.85 -6.88
N TYR A 41 -1.10 7.53 -7.63
CA TYR A 41 -1.03 7.63 -9.10
C TYR A 41 0.04 8.61 -9.62
N ASP A 42 0.66 9.39 -8.73
CA ASP A 42 1.73 10.34 -9.11
C ASP A 42 3.11 9.66 -9.25
N GLN A 43 3.15 8.33 -9.11
CA GLN A 43 4.35 7.56 -9.42
C GLN A 43 4.37 7.23 -10.91
N ASP A 44 5.02 8.11 -11.69
CA ASP A 44 5.24 8.08 -13.16
C ASP A 44 5.85 6.78 -13.75
N LYS A 45 5.99 5.71 -12.96
CA LYS A 45 6.69 4.50 -13.36
C LYS A 45 5.70 3.34 -13.48
N PRO A 46 5.35 2.90 -14.71
CA PRO A 46 4.41 1.79 -14.93
C PRO A 46 4.89 0.42 -14.38
N TRP A 47 6.16 0.33 -13.95
CA TRP A 47 6.73 -0.85 -13.29
C TRP A 47 6.65 -0.79 -11.75
N ALA A 48 6.26 0.34 -11.17
CA ALA A 48 6.04 0.47 -9.73
C ALA A 48 4.77 -0.31 -9.37
N LEU A 49 4.95 -1.61 -9.13
CA LEU A 49 3.91 -2.50 -8.65
C LEU A 49 3.51 -2.02 -7.24
N ASN A 50 2.48 -1.17 -7.19
CA ASN A 50 2.00 -0.53 -5.99
C ASN A 50 1.27 -1.53 -5.09
N PHE A 51 2.02 -2.42 -4.45
CA PHE A 51 1.49 -3.39 -3.49
C PHE A 51 1.89 -3.03 -2.07
N SER A 52 0.94 -3.26 -1.17
CA SER A 52 1.11 -3.16 0.27
C SER A 52 1.05 -4.55 0.91
N CYS A 53 1.81 -4.72 2.00
CA CYS A 53 1.78 -5.93 2.78
C CYS A 53 0.56 -5.93 3.74
N LYS A 54 0.26 -7.08 4.34
CA LYS A 54 -0.85 -7.21 5.30
C LYS A 54 -0.73 -6.23 6.48
N HIS A 55 0.49 -5.95 6.91
CA HIS A 55 0.74 -5.02 8.01
C HIS A 55 0.34 -3.58 7.65
N CYS A 56 0.79 -3.07 6.50
CA CYS A 56 0.39 -1.75 6.00
C CYS A 56 -1.12 -1.62 5.82
N LYS A 57 -1.78 -2.69 5.34
CA LYS A 57 -3.24 -2.71 5.24
C LYS A 57 -3.92 -2.50 6.60
N HIS A 58 -3.41 -3.11 7.67
CA HIS A 58 -3.98 -2.94 9.01
C HIS A 58 -3.74 -1.54 9.56
N LEU A 59 -2.49 -1.05 9.47
CA LEU A 59 -2.14 0.34 9.82
C LEU A 59 -3.09 1.37 9.17
N TRP A 60 -3.48 1.12 7.93
CA TRP A 60 -4.38 2.00 7.19
C TRP A 60 -5.85 1.86 7.55
N LYS A 61 -6.31 0.66 7.96
CA LYS A 61 -7.65 0.53 8.54
C LYS A 61 -7.79 1.41 9.79
N ASP A 62 -6.78 1.33 10.65
CA ASP A 62 -6.75 2.06 11.92
C ASP A 62 -6.54 3.57 11.71
N SER A 63 -5.99 3.99 10.57
CA SER A 63 -5.84 5.42 10.21
C SER A 63 -7.11 6.04 9.62
N THR A 64 -8.01 5.24 9.02
CA THR A 64 -9.30 5.71 8.50
C THR A 64 -10.41 5.73 9.57
N GLU A 65 -10.23 4.94 10.63
CA GLU A 65 -11.03 5.02 11.85
C GLU A 65 -10.33 5.99 12.79
N GLY A 66 -10.66 7.28 12.67
CA GLY A 66 -10.03 8.37 13.40
C GLY A 66 -9.68 8.00 14.85
N LYS A 67 -8.42 8.30 15.22
CA LYS A 67 -8.02 8.51 16.61
C LYS A 67 -9.11 9.33 17.32
N ARG A 68 -9.84 8.67 18.22
CA ARG A 68 -10.44 9.32 19.38
C ARG A 68 -9.36 9.58 20.41
#